data_AF-A0A8J3XDT2-F1
#
_entry.id   AF-A0A8J3XDT2-F1
#
_cell.length_a   1.000
_cell.length_b   1.000
_cell.length_c   1.000
_cell.angle_alpha   90.00
_cell.angle_beta   90.00
_cell.angle_gamma   90.00
#
_symmetry.space_group_name_H-M   'P 1'
#
loop_
_entity.id
_entity.type
_entity.pdbx_description
1 polymer ?
#
loop_
_entity_poly.entity_id
_entity_poly.type
_entity_poly.pdbx_seq_one_letter_code
_entity_poly.pdbx_strand_id
1 'polypeptide(L)'
;MSGYAWPFLVARGRRLGYRTILAPGFLISAGEHGVLDDTVVPDSQEDRAAVVETETPSGRRISIVHATHIVTAADVAEPGTPPAERAPRDTHSRPLQLIYGFVYVGGGAGPPGSDDLRICRDLSLAAYRRFLADEEAFRVESGHGFALRSGFNGGVTEPEESAQSSMPGIEDFETPDPGRHNHTGVILLAGAVVLIGVVILAMLRLTATPEPIVPCPSVSAVASKTDPKKLSPAQPTQSKPTLKPTTPCAPQPPREKPQPK
;
A
#
# COMPACT_ATOMS: atom_id res chain seq x y z
N MET A 1 6.56 -5.09 -28.81
CA MET A 1 5.26 -5.38 -28.19
C MET A 1 5.24 -4.67 -26.86
N SER A 2 4.18 -3.94 -26.52
CA SER A 2 4.08 -3.26 -25.24
C SER A 2 3.55 -4.26 -24.20
N GLY A 3 4.25 -4.42 -23.08
CA GLY A 3 3.72 -5.21 -21.96
C GLY A 3 2.57 -4.47 -21.27
N TYR A 4 1.68 -5.21 -20.61
CA TYR A 4 0.58 -4.66 -19.82
C TYR A 4 0.81 -4.94 -18.33
N ALA A 5 0.52 -3.97 -17.48
CA ALA A 5 0.72 -4.08 -16.04
C ALA A 5 -0.44 -3.45 -15.27
N TRP A 6 -0.68 -3.90 -14.05
CA TRP A 6 -1.76 -3.43 -13.18
C TRP A 6 -1.18 -2.81 -11.92
N PRO A 7 -1.59 -1.58 -11.55
CA PRO A 7 -1.09 -0.93 -10.35
C PRO A 7 -1.58 -1.67 -9.11
N PHE A 8 -0.78 -1.64 -8.06
CA PHE A 8 -1.18 -2.11 -6.76
C PHE A 8 -0.62 -1.23 -5.64
N LEU A 9 -1.25 -1.32 -4.47
CA LEU A 9 -0.83 -0.64 -3.26
C LEU A 9 -1.05 -1.54 -2.05
N VAL A 10 0.02 -1.78 -1.30
CA VAL A 10 -0.03 -2.27 0.08
C VAL A 10 0.41 -1.13 0.98
N ALA A 11 -0.42 -0.75 1.95
CA ALA A 11 -0.08 0.35 2.82
C ALA A 11 -0.57 0.15 4.24
N ARG A 12 -0.04 0.98 5.11
CA ARG A 12 -0.41 1.03 6.51
C ARG A 12 -1.46 2.11 6.79
N GLY A 13 -2.45 1.79 7.61
CA GLY A 13 -3.42 2.75 8.13
C GLY A 13 -2.94 3.47 9.39
N ARG A 14 -3.71 4.46 9.84
CA ARG A 14 -3.50 5.10 11.15
C ARG A 14 -3.79 4.12 12.27
N ARG A 15 -4.85 3.33 12.11
CA ARG A 15 -5.30 2.33 13.09
C ARG A 15 -5.03 0.89 12.65
N LEU A 16 -4.97 0.68 11.34
CA LEU A 16 -4.79 -0.65 10.75
C LEU A 16 -3.32 -0.94 10.43
N GLY A 17 -2.97 -2.23 10.41
CA GLY A 17 -1.66 -2.71 9.95
C GLY A 17 -1.45 -2.50 8.45
N TYR A 18 -0.44 -3.16 7.88
CA TYR A 18 -0.33 -3.25 6.42
C TYR A 18 -1.50 -4.05 5.87
N ARG A 19 -2.06 -3.58 4.76
CA ARG A 19 -3.08 -4.29 3.99
C ARG A 19 -3.04 -3.86 2.54
N THR A 20 -3.53 -4.71 1.66
CA THR A 20 -3.79 -4.38 0.27
C THR A 20 -4.95 -3.38 0.18
N ILE A 21 -4.74 -2.27 -0.55
CA ILE A 21 -5.70 -1.17 -0.75
C ILE A 21 -6.10 -1.11 -2.22
N LEU A 22 -5.13 -1.25 -3.13
CA LEU A 22 -5.33 -1.30 -4.57
C LEU A 22 -4.74 -2.60 -5.08
N ALA A 23 -5.49 -3.36 -5.87
CA ALA A 23 -5.01 -4.61 -6.45
C ALA A 23 -5.47 -4.77 -7.89
N PRO A 24 -4.74 -5.52 -8.73
CA PRO A 24 -5.21 -5.92 -10.05
C PRO A 24 -6.59 -6.59 -9.98
N GLY A 25 -7.51 -6.20 -10.87
CA GLY A 25 -8.87 -6.73 -10.91
C GLY A 25 -8.92 -8.26 -11.00
N PHE A 26 -8.01 -8.87 -11.77
CA PHE A 26 -7.95 -10.33 -11.88
C PHE A 26 -7.58 -11.05 -10.57
N LEU A 27 -6.81 -10.41 -9.67
CA LEU A 27 -6.52 -10.95 -8.34
C LEU A 27 -7.71 -10.78 -7.39
N ILE A 28 -8.45 -9.67 -7.51
CA ILE A 28 -9.65 -9.43 -6.71
C ILE A 28 -10.73 -10.44 -7.08
N SER A 29 -11.01 -10.62 -8.38
CA SER A 29 -12.01 -11.56 -8.89
C SER A 29 -11.71 -13.01 -8.51
N ALA A 30 -10.43 -13.38 -8.40
CA ALA A 30 -10.01 -14.70 -7.95
C ALA A 30 -9.97 -14.85 -6.41
N GLY A 31 -10.11 -13.77 -5.65
CA GLY A 31 -9.93 -13.77 -4.18
C GLY A 31 -8.46 -13.93 -3.75
N GLU A 32 -7.50 -13.63 -4.62
CA GLU A 32 -6.06 -13.89 -4.45
C GLU A 32 -5.23 -12.62 -4.19
N HIS A 33 -5.84 -11.46 -4.02
CA HIS A 33 -5.14 -10.20 -3.75
C HIS A 33 -4.34 -10.20 -2.43
N GLY A 34 -4.57 -11.18 -1.55
CA GLY A 34 -3.78 -11.46 -0.35
C GLY A 34 -2.32 -11.88 -0.62
N VAL A 35 -2.00 -12.25 -1.87
CA VAL A 35 -0.62 -12.55 -2.25
C VAL A 35 0.28 -11.31 -2.19
N LEU A 36 -0.30 -10.11 -2.33
CA LEU A 36 0.48 -8.87 -2.44
C LEU A 36 1.06 -8.47 -1.07
N ASP A 37 0.24 -8.46 -0.03
CA ASP A 37 0.66 -8.17 1.35
C ASP A 37 1.59 -9.25 1.92
N ASP A 38 1.43 -10.51 1.51
CA ASP A 38 2.33 -11.59 1.92
C ASP A 38 3.71 -11.52 1.24
N THR A 39 3.77 -10.98 0.02
CA THR A 39 4.99 -11.01 -0.80
C THR A 39 5.84 -9.74 -0.65
N VAL A 40 5.21 -8.56 -0.57
CA VAL A 40 5.97 -7.30 -0.55
C VAL A 40 6.33 -6.85 0.86
N VAL A 41 7.59 -6.46 1.05
CA VAL A 41 8.11 -5.96 2.32
C VAL A 41 8.60 -4.53 2.14
N PRO A 42 8.37 -3.62 3.11
CA PRO A 42 8.94 -2.27 3.04
C PRO A 42 10.46 -2.32 2.94
N ASP A 43 11.02 -1.58 1.98
CA ASP A 43 12.46 -1.33 1.90
C ASP A 43 12.82 -0.11 2.77
N SER A 44 14.02 -0.16 3.34
CA SER A 44 14.68 0.96 4.00
C SER A 44 15.03 2.11 3.04
N GLN A 45 15.20 1.82 1.74
CA GLN A 45 15.51 2.81 0.71
C GLN A 45 14.23 3.29 0.03
N GLU A 46 13.93 4.56 0.22
CA GLU A 46 12.76 5.22 -0.40
C GLU A 46 12.89 5.26 -1.93
N ASP A 47 11.78 5.02 -2.62
CA ASP A 47 11.62 5.04 -4.08
C ASP A 47 12.57 4.11 -4.86
N ARG A 48 13.27 3.19 -4.18
CA ARG A 48 14.06 2.15 -4.85
C ARG A 48 13.17 1.04 -5.35
N ALA A 49 13.27 0.77 -6.66
CA ALA A 49 12.56 -0.33 -7.29
C ALA A 49 13.16 -1.69 -6.90
N ALA A 50 12.30 -2.62 -6.55
CA ALA A 50 12.57 -4.04 -6.36
C ALA A 50 11.62 -4.87 -7.24
N VAL A 51 12.07 -6.05 -7.64
CA VAL A 51 11.30 -7.00 -8.44
C VAL A 51 11.24 -8.32 -7.69
N VAL A 52 10.04 -8.86 -7.52
CA VAL A 52 9.80 -10.16 -6.89
C VAL A 52 8.94 -10.99 -7.83
N GLU A 53 9.39 -12.21 -8.12
CA GLU A 53 8.58 -13.20 -8.85
C GLU A 53 7.91 -14.12 -7.83
N THR A 54 6.62 -14.41 -8.04
CA THR A 54 5.85 -15.28 -7.15
C THR A 54 4.76 -16.02 -7.92
N GLU A 55 4.14 -16.99 -7.25
CA GLU A 55 2.99 -17.74 -7.76
C GLU A 55 1.78 -17.45 -6.87
N THR A 56 0.65 -17.17 -7.51
CA THR A 56 -0.65 -17.06 -6.82
C THR A 56 -1.10 -18.42 -6.30
N PRO A 57 -2.10 -18.48 -5.39
CA PRO A 57 -2.67 -19.75 -4.92
C PRO A 57 -3.19 -20.67 -6.05
N SER A 58 -3.69 -20.10 -7.15
CA SER A 58 -4.09 -20.84 -8.37
C SER A 58 -2.92 -21.34 -9.22
N GLY A 59 -1.67 -21.07 -8.84
CA GLY A 59 -0.46 -21.44 -9.57
C GLY A 59 -0.10 -20.49 -10.73
N ARG A 60 -0.80 -19.36 -10.88
CA ARG A 60 -0.45 -18.35 -11.88
C ARG A 60 0.83 -17.63 -11.45
N ARG A 61 1.83 -17.64 -12.33
CA ARG A 61 3.05 -16.85 -12.18
C ARG A 61 2.78 -15.38 -12.42
N ILE A 62 3.16 -14.58 -11.44
CA ILE A 62 3.13 -13.13 -11.51
C ILE A 62 4.48 -12.60 -11.10
N SER A 63 4.75 -11.38 -11.54
CA SER A 63 5.89 -10.65 -11.06
C SER A 63 5.46 -9.27 -10.60
N ILE A 64 6.04 -8.86 -9.49
CA ILE A 64 5.67 -7.67 -8.74
C ILE A 64 6.86 -6.74 -8.76
N VAL A 65 6.69 -5.58 -9.39
CA VAL A 65 7.63 -4.47 -9.28
C VAL A 65 7.12 -3.53 -8.22
N HIS A 66 7.93 -3.20 -7.22
CA HIS A 66 7.50 -2.34 -6.13
C HIS A 66 8.59 -1.37 -5.66
N ALA A 67 8.16 -0.30 -5.02
CA ALA A 67 9.00 0.67 -4.33
C ALA A 67 8.31 1.10 -3.02
N THR A 68 9.09 1.61 -2.07
CA THR A 68 8.56 2.09 -0.77
C THR A 68 8.59 3.62 -0.73
N HIS A 69 7.47 4.25 -0.39
CA HIS A 69 7.34 5.70 -0.23
C HIS A 69 6.94 6.06 1.21
N ILE A 70 7.59 7.06 1.82
CA ILE A 70 7.20 7.57 3.13
C ILE A 70 6.15 8.66 2.92
N VAL A 71 4.97 8.47 3.52
CA VAL A 71 3.86 9.41 3.33
C VAL A 71 4.19 10.77 3.95
N THR A 72 4.17 11.81 3.13
CA THR A 72 4.32 13.20 3.55
C THR A 72 2.96 13.87 3.74
N ALA A 73 2.95 15.06 4.35
CA ALA A 73 1.71 15.85 4.45
C ALA A 73 1.18 16.30 3.09
N ALA A 74 2.06 16.51 2.10
CA ALA A 74 1.67 16.88 0.74
C ALA A 74 0.98 15.73 0.00
N ASP A 75 1.39 14.49 0.27
CA ASP A 75 0.81 13.31 -0.38
C ASP A 75 -0.66 13.11 -0.01
N VAL A 76 -1.05 13.47 1.22
CA VAL A 76 -2.43 13.31 1.73
C VAL A 76 -3.25 14.61 1.70
N ALA A 77 -2.65 15.71 1.25
CA ALA A 77 -3.38 16.96 1.09
C ALA A 77 -4.45 16.84 -0.01
N GLU A 78 -5.63 17.38 0.25
CA GLU A 78 -6.65 17.49 -0.77
C GLU A 78 -6.20 18.49 -1.86
N PRO A 79 -6.54 18.24 -3.14
CA PRO A 79 -6.23 19.19 -4.21
C PRO A 79 -6.80 20.58 -3.92
N GLY A 80 -5.93 21.59 -3.89
CA GLY A 80 -6.30 22.98 -3.60
C GLY A 80 -6.20 23.38 -2.12
N THR A 81 -5.91 22.44 -1.22
CA THR A 81 -5.73 22.70 0.21
C THR A 81 -4.23 22.71 0.55
N PRO A 82 -3.75 23.67 1.36
CA PRO A 82 -2.36 23.64 1.82
C PRO A 82 -2.09 22.37 2.64
N PRO A 83 -0.91 21.74 2.48
CA PRO A 83 -0.56 20.56 3.27
C PRO A 83 -0.50 20.91 4.76
N ALA A 84 -0.87 19.94 5.61
CA ALA A 84 -0.72 20.08 7.04
C ALA A 84 0.76 20.26 7.42
N GLU A 85 1.04 20.92 8.54
CA GLU A 85 2.42 21.13 9.00
C GLU A 85 3.15 19.83 9.34
N ARG A 86 2.40 18.80 9.76
CA ARG A 86 2.95 17.52 10.20
C ARG A 86 2.54 16.38 9.28
N ALA A 87 3.52 15.58 8.89
CA ALA A 87 3.30 14.34 8.15
C ALA A 87 2.38 13.38 8.93
N PRO A 88 1.49 12.63 8.24
CA PRO A 88 0.60 11.69 8.87
C PRO A 88 1.38 10.55 9.54
N ARG A 89 0.89 10.12 10.70
CA ARG A 89 1.50 9.06 11.52
C ARG A 89 0.42 8.11 12.01
N ASP A 90 0.82 6.90 12.36
CA ASP A 90 -0.07 5.93 13.01
C ASP A 90 -0.33 6.29 14.50
N THR A 91 -1.18 5.50 15.16
CA THR A 91 -1.44 5.59 16.61
C THR A 91 -0.21 5.42 17.49
N HIS A 92 0.88 4.88 16.95
CA HIS A 92 2.16 4.68 17.64
C HIS A 92 3.22 5.71 17.22
N SER A 93 2.81 6.82 16.57
CA SER A 93 3.69 7.88 16.08
C SER A 93 4.74 7.46 15.05
N ARG A 94 4.61 6.28 14.44
CA ARG A 94 5.44 5.84 13.31
C ARG A 94 4.99 6.54 12.03
N PRO A 95 5.91 6.86 11.11
CA PRO A 95 5.53 7.37 9.80
C PRO A 95 4.69 6.32 9.05
N LEU A 96 3.71 6.79 8.29
CA LEU A 96 2.97 5.92 7.38
C LEU A 96 3.83 5.63 6.15
N GLN A 97 3.77 4.39 5.67
CA GLN A 97 4.54 3.91 4.53
C GLN A 97 3.60 3.26 3.52
N LEU A 98 3.94 3.43 2.25
CA LEU A 98 3.27 2.87 1.09
C LEU A 98 4.25 1.95 0.38
N ILE A 99 3.81 0.75 0.03
CA ILE A 99 4.50 -0.11 -0.92
C ILE A 99 3.66 -0.10 -2.19
N TYR A 100 4.13 0.60 -3.20
CA TYR A 100 3.39 0.82 -4.44
C TYR A 100 4.16 0.24 -5.62
N GLY A 101 3.45 -0.03 -6.70
CA GLY A 101 4.06 -0.46 -7.95
C GLY A 101 3.05 -1.11 -8.86
N PHE A 102 3.50 -2.11 -9.61
CA PHE A 102 2.65 -2.81 -10.57
C PHE A 102 2.97 -4.30 -10.64
N VAL A 103 1.95 -5.05 -11.03
CA VAL A 103 2.00 -6.48 -11.29
C VAL A 103 1.89 -6.70 -12.79
N TYR A 104 2.65 -7.65 -13.33
CA TYR A 104 2.43 -8.16 -14.68
C TYR A 104 2.34 -9.69 -14.65
N VAL A 105 1.58 -10.24 -15.59
CA VAL A 105 1.33 -11.68 -15.70
C VAL A 105 2.33 -12.29 -16.66
N GLY A 106 2.93 -13.42 -16.29
CA GLY A 106 4.03 -14.02 -17.05
C GLY A 106 5.37 -13.41 -16.63
N GLY A 107 6.33 -14.27 -16.28
CA GLY A 107 7.60 -13.85 -15.67
C GLY A 107 8.51 -13.02 -16.58
N GLY A 108 9.60 -12.49 -16.00
CA GLY A 108 10.70 -11.90 -16.76
C GLY A 108 10.57 -10.42 -17.15
N ALA A 109 10.21 -9.51 -16.24
CA ALA A 109 10.45 -8.10 -16.52
C ALA A 109 11.93 -7.78 -16.49
N GLY A 110 12.29 -6.96 -17.48
CA GLY A 110 13.47 -6.12 -17.36
C GLY A 110 13.32 -5.10 -16.23
N PRO A 111 14.38 -4.32 -15.97
CA PRO A 111 14.33 -3.26 -14.98
C PRO A 111 13.18 -2.28 -15.29
N PRO A 112 12.34 -1.93 -14.31
CA PRO A 112 11.18 -1.08 -14.54
C PRO A 112 11.61 0.34 -14.93
N GLY A 113 10.83 0.97 -15.81
CA GLY A 113 10.98 2.39 -16.10
C GLY A 113 10.54 3.23 -14.90
N SER A 114 11.30 4.27 -14.57
CA SER A 114 10.94 5.23 -13.52
C SER A 114 9.60 5.93 -13.79
N ASP A 115 9.26 6.12 -15.07
CA ASP A 115 7.97 6.69 -15.48
C ASP A 115 6.78 5.79 -15.14
N ASP A 116 6.90 4.48 -15.30
CA ASP A 116 5.84 3.53 -14.97
C ASP A 116 5.57 3.50 -13.46
N LEU A 117 6.64 3.52 -12.65
CA LEU A 117 6.53 3.62 -11.19
C LEU A 117 5.91 4.94 -10.75
N ARG A 118 6.22 6.07 -11.40
CA ARG A 118 5.61 7.36 -11.10
C ARG A 118 4.10 7.35 -11.34
N ILE A 119 3.64 6.76 -12.44
CA ILE A 119 2.21 6.57 -12.71
C ILE A 119 1.56 5.74 -11.59
N CYS A 120 2.20 4.65 -11.19
CA CYS A 120 1.69 3.79 -10.12
C CYS A 120 1.64 4.51 -8.78
N ARG A 121 2.63 5.35 -8.46
CA ARG A 121 2.65 6.18 -7.26
C ARG A 121 1.46 7.13 -7.24
N ASP A 122 1.20 7.84 -8.33
CA ASP A 122 0.10 8.81 -8.41
C ASP A 122 -1.27 8.14 -8.23
N LEU A 123 -1.48 7.00 -8.90
CA LEU A 123 -2.70 6.18 -8.76
C LEU A 123 -2.86 5.64 -7.33
N SER A 124 -1.76 5.17 -6.74
CA SER A 124 -1.74 4.64 -5.38
C SER A 124 -2.04 5.72 -4.34
N LEU A 125 -1.47 6.91 -4.48
CA LEU A 125 -1.75 8.04 -3.60
C LEU A 125 -3.22 8.46 -3.66
N ALA A 126 -3.83 8.43 -4.85
CA ALA A 126 -5.26 8.69 -4.98
C ALA A 126 -6.13 7.67 -4.24
N ALA A 127 -5.82 6.36 -4.36
CA ALA A 127 -6.49 5.30 -3.60
C ALA A 127 -6.25 5.44 -2.10
N TYR A 128 -5.02 5.77 -1.70
CA TYR A 128 -4.65 5.92 -0.29
C TYR A 128 -5.39 7.07 0.40
N ARG A 129 -5.62 8.20 -0.29
CA ARG A 129 -6.42 9.31 0.26
C ARG A 129 -7.85 8.86 0.58
N ARG A 130 -8.49 8.09 -0.32
CA ARG A 130 -9.82 7.51 -0.09
C ARG A 130 -9.80 6.52 1.08
N PHE A 131 -8.77 5.70 1.17
CA PHE A 131 -8.56 4.80 2.30
C PHE A 131 -8.45 5.53 3.63
N LEU A 132 -7.65 6.60 3.71
CA LEU A 132 -7.51 7.38 4.95
C LEU A 132 -8.78 8.14 5.34
N ALA A 133 -9.68 8.40 4.40
CA ALA A 133 -10.97 9.04 4.68
C ALA A 133 -11.94 8.10 5.43
N ASP A 134 -11.86 6.79 5.19
CA ASP A 134 -12.70 5.78 5.85
C ASP A 134 -11.98 4.43 5.99
N GLU A 135 -10.96 4.37 6.86
CA GLU A 135 -10.08 3.17 6.98
C GLU A 135 -10.85 1.90 7.35
N GLU A 136 -11.90 2.02 8.15
CA GLU A 136 -12.64 0.89 8.73
C GLU A 136 -13.63 0.28 7.72
N ALA A 137 -14.30 1.10 6.90
CA ALA A 137 -15.20 0.59 5.86
C ALA A 137 -14.48 0.29 4.54
N PHE A 138 -13.24 0.75 4.33
CA PHE A 138 -12.55 0.63 3.05
C PHE A 138 -12.45 -0.80 2.53
N ARG A 139 -12.77 -0.97 1.25
CA ARG A 139 -12.67 -2.21 0.48
C ARG A 139 -11.55 -2.06 -0.55
N VAL A 140 -10.90 -3.18 -0.86
CA VAL A 140 -9.84 -3.21 -1.88
C VAL A 140 -10.41 -2.70 -3.20
N GLU A 141 -9.75 -1.70 -3.79
CA GLU A 141 -10.11 -1.14 -5.09
C GLU A 141 -9.42 -1.90 -6.22
N SER A 142 -10.10 -2.01 -7.36
CA SER A 142 -9.53 -2.59 -8.58
C SER A 142 -8.67 -1.58 -9.33
N GLY A 143 -7.41 -1.92 -9.54
CA GLY A 143 -6.48 -1.20 -10.40
C GLY A 143 -6.72 -1.55 -11.86
N HIS A 144 -6.97 -0.54 -12.69
CA HIS A 144 -7.03 -0.71 -14.15
C HIS A 144 -5.62 -0.89 -14.68
N GLY A 145 -5.44 -1.84 -15.61
CA GLY A 145 -4.14 -2.03 -16.20
C GLY A 145 -3.76 -0.91 -17.18
N PHE A 146 -2.48 -0.82 -17.47
CA PHE A 146 -1.90 0.17 -18.35
C PHE A 146 -0.74 -0.43 -19.16
N ALA A 147 -0.49 0.15 -20.33
CA ALA A 147 0.64 -0.24 -21.15
C ALA A 147 1.95 0.28 -20.55
N LEU A 148 2.91 -0.62 -20.35
CA LEU A 148 4.26 -0.27 -19.90
C LEU A 148 4.99 0.54 -20.96
N ARG A 149 5.66 1.60 -20.51
CA ARG A 149 6.51 2.46 -21.35
C ARG A 149 7.94 1.95 -21.42
N SER A 150 8.40 1.32 -20.34
CA SER A 150 9.67 0.61 -20.35
C SER A 150 9.64 -0.54 -21.35
N GLY A 151 10.72 -0.69 -22.12
CA GLY A 151 10.85 -1.73 -23.13
C GLY A 151 10.77 -3.10 -22.49
N PHE A 152 9.58 -3.68 -22.50
CA PHE A 152 9.35 -5.03 -22.02
C PHE A 152 9.76 -6.01 -23.12
N ASN A 153 10.77 -6.85 -22.84
CA ASN A 153 11.26 -7.86 -23.78
C ASN A 153 10.42 -9.16 -23.76
N GLY A 154 9.44 -9.28 -22.86
CA GLY A 154 8.49 -10.38 -22.86
C GLY A 154 7.31 -10.09 -23.79
N GLY A 155 6.86 -11.05 -24.59
CA GLY A 155 5.59 -10.92 -25.29
C GLY A 155 4.44 -11.31 -24.36
N VAL A 156 3.98 -10.41 -23.49
CA VAL A 156 2.77 -10.66 -22.69
C VAL A 156 1.60 -10.01 -23.41
N THR A 157 0.68 -10.84 -23.88
CA THR A 157 -0.63 -10.44 -24.37
C THR A 157 -1.48 -10.08 -23.15
N GLU A 158 -2.22 -8.98 -23.22
CA GLU A 158 -3.27 -8.64 -22.24
C GLU A 158 -4.07 -9.93 -21.95
N PRO A 159 -4.19 -10.39 -20.69
CA PRO A 159 -5.12 -11.44 -20.34
C PRO A 159 -6.44 -10.99 -20.95
N GLU A 160 -7.03 -11.80 -21.82
CA GLU A 160 -8.39 -11.56 -22.29
C GLU A 160 -9.29 -11.56 -21.04
N GLU A 161 -9.38 -10.41 -20.39
CA GLU A 161 -10.46 -10.05 -19.50
C GLU A 161 -11.66 -9.99 -20.41
N SER A 162 -12.25 -11.16 -20.58
CA SER A 162 -13.32 -11.49 -21.51
C SER A 162 -14.18 -10.27 -21.81
N ALA A 163 -13.97 -9.73 -23.01
CA ALA A 163 -14.97 -8.96 -23.76
C ALA A 163 -16.21 -9.84 -24.12
N GLN A 164 -16.51 -10.87 -23.32
CA GLN A 164 -17.70 -11.69 -23.35
C GLN A 164 -18.54 -11.41 -22.10
N SER A 165 -18.91 -10.14 -21.93
CA SER A 165 -20.24 -9.80 -21.45
C SER A 165 -21.07 -9.22 -22.61
N SER A 166 -20.94 -9.83 -23.80
CA SER A 166 -22.03 -9.88 -24.77
C SER A 166 -22.90 -11.07 -24.35
N MET A 167 -23.92 -10.81 -23.54
CA MET A 167 -25.01 -11.76 -23.36
C MET A 167 -25.61 -12.09 -24.73
N PRO A 168 -25.66 -13.36 -25.15
CA PRO A 168 -26.57 -13.77 -26.21
C PRO A 168 -28.00 -13.60 -25.68
N GLY A 169 -28.92 -13.18 -26.55
CA GLY A 169 -30.30 -12.85 -26.21
C GLY A 169 -30.96 -13.88 -25.31
N ILE A 170 -31.42 -13.41 -24.14
CA ILE A 170 -32.49 -14.06 -23.41
C ILE A 170 -33.75 -13.81 -24.25
N GLU A 171 -34.10 -14.79 -25.07
CA GLU A 171 -35.47 -14.93 -25.57
C GLU A 171 -36.40 -15.03 -24.35
N ASP A 172 -37.35 -14.11 -24.28
CA ASP A 172 -38.65 -14.21 -23.59
C ASP A 172 -38.67 -15.04 -22.31
N PHE A 173 -38.03 -14.53 -21.25
CA PHE A 173 -38.40 -14.95 -19.90
C PHE A 173 -39.65 -14.19 -19.48
N GLU A 174 -40.77 -14.89 -19.60
CA GLU A 174 -42.10 -14.55 -19.08
C GLU A 174 -41.95 -13.88 -17.70
N THR A 175 -42.34 -12.61 -17.63
CA THR A 175 -42.25 -11.79 -16.43
C THR A 175 -43.19 -12.39 -15.38
N PRO A 176 -42.69 -12.87 -14.22
CA PRO A 176 -43.58 -13.27 -13.14
C PRO A 176 -44.30 -12.01 -12.65
N ASP A 177 -45.61 -12.03 -12.80
CA ASP A 177 -46.58 -11.11 -12.20
C ASP A 177 -46.14 -10.68 -10.79
N PRO A 178 -46.00 -9.36 -10.49
CA PRO A 178 -45.72 -8.87 -9.14
C PRO A 178 -46.98 -8.99 -8.25
N GLY A 179 -47.45 -10.22 -8.08
CA GLY A 179 -48.46 -10.61 -7.12
C GLY A 179 -47.86 -10.69 -5.72
N ARG A 180 -47.90 -9.57 -5.00
CA ARG A 180 -48.31 -9.49 -3.58
C ARG A 180 -47.91 -10.69 -2.69
N HIS A 181 -46.66 -10.74 -2.22
CA HIS A 181 -46.24 -11.64 -1.13
C HIS A 181 -45.58 -10.87 0.02
N ASN A 182 -46.08 -11.14 1.22
CA ASN A 182 -45.87 -10.34 2.43
C ASN A 182 -44.49 -10.59 3.06
N HIS A 183 -43.57 -9.62 2.99
CA HIS A 183 -42.27 -9.66 3.67
C HIS A 183 -42.35 -9.29 5.18
N THR A 184 -43.28 -9.88 5.92
CA THR A 184 -43.41 -9.65 7.37
C THR A 184 -42.78 -10.78 8.21
N GLY A 185 -42.21 -11.82 7.60
CA GLY A 185 -41.81 -13.04 8.31
C GLY A 185 -40.32 -13.21 8.68
N VAL A 186 -39.37 -12.52 8.03
CA VAL A 186 -37.94 -12.93 8.11
C VAL A 186 -37.10 -12.07 9.05
N ILE A 187 -37.60 -10.94 9.54
CA ILE A 187 -36.84 -10.06 10.46
C ILE A 187 -36.78 -10.62 11.90
N LEU A 188 -37.62 -11.59 12.26
CA LEU A 188 -37.65 -12.12 13.64
C LEU A 188 -36.57 -13.17 13.96
N LEU A 189 -35.92 -13.80 12.97
CA LEU A 189 -34.95 -14.88 13.27
C LEU A 189 -33.53 -14.38 13.54
N ALA A 190 -33.10 -13.26 12.93
CA ALA A 190 -31.75 -12.72 13.13
C ALA A 190 -31.56 -12.06 14.51
N GLY A 191 -32.61 -11.47 15.08
CA GLY A 191 -32.56 -10.82 16.40
C GLY A 191 -32.34 -11.81 17.55
N ALA A 192 -32.88 -13.03 17.45
CA ALA A 192 -32.76 -14.04 18.50
C ALA A 192 -31.31 -14.54 18.68
N VAL A 193 -30.55 -14.68 17.60
CA VAL A 193 -29.16 -15.17 17.65
C VAL A 193 -28.24 -14.15 18.32
N VAL A 194 -28.42 -12.85 18.04
CA VAL A 194 -27.63 -11.79 18.68
C VAL A 194 -27.94 -11.70 20.17
N LEU A 195 -29.21 -11.80 20.58
CA LEU A 195 -29.58 -11.75 21.99
C LEU A 195 -29.00 -12.94 22.78
N ILE A 196 -29.04 -14.15 22.21
CA ILE A 196 -28.45 -15.34 22.82
C ILE A 196 -26.92 -15.19 22.96
N GLY A 197 -26.24 -14.67 21.93
CA GLY A 197 -24.81 -14.40 21.98
C GLY A 197 -24.41 -13.42 23.08
N VAL A 198 -25.18 -12.34 23.26
CA VAL A 198 -24.95 -11.33 24.31
C VAL A 198 -25.16 -11.92 25.71
N VAL A 199 -26.20 -12.74 25.91
CA VAL A 199 -26.47 -13.38 27.20
C VAL A 199 -25.38 -14.39 27.57
N ILE A 200 -24.91 -15.19 26.61
CA ILE A 200 -23.81 -16.15 26.84
C ILE A 200 -22.51 -15.40 27.19
N LEU A 201 -22.20 -14.32 26.47
CA LEU A 201 -21.00 -13.52 26.74
C LEU A 201 -21.07 -12.83 28.12
N ALA A 202 -22.25 -12.33 28.52
CA ALA A 202 -22.46 -11.76 29.84
C ALA A 202 -22.30 -12.80 30.95
N MET A 203 -22.89 -13.99 30.79
CA MET A 203 -22.74 -15.09 31.75
C MET A 203 -21.28 -15.53 31.92
N LEU A 204 -20.51 -15.61 30.84
CA LEU A 204 -19.07 -15.93 30.91
C LEU A 204 -18.24 -14.87 31.62
N ARG A 205 -18.66 -13.60 31.59
CA ARG A 205 -17.97 -12.51 32.32
C ARG A 205 -18.27 -12.51 33.82
N LEU A 206 -19.42 -13.02 34.25
CA LEU A 206 -19.81 -13.11 35.66
C LEU A 206 -19.08 -14.22 36.43
N THR A 207 -18.55 -15.24 35.74
CA THR A 207 -17.81 -16.35 36.39
C THR A 207 -16.31 -16.19 36.38
N ALA A 208 -15.77 -15.05 35.94
CA ALA A 208 -14.34 -14.79 35.99
C ALA A 208 -13.92 -14.58 37.45
N THR A 209 -13.47 -15.66 38.10
CA THR A 209 -12.81 -15.64 39.40
C THR A 209 -11.64 -14.67 39.34
N PRO A 210 -11.55 -13.69 40.26
CA PRO A 210 -10.44 -12.73 40.28
C PRO A 210 -9.13 -13.50 40.44
N GLU A 211 -8.23 -13.30 39.48
CA GLU A 211 -6.92 -13.92 39.49
C GLU A 211 -6.14 -13.43 40.73
N PRO A 212 -5.53 -14.33 41.51
CA PRO A 212 -4.81 -13.94 42.72
C PRO A 212 -3.64 -13.03 42.36
N ILE A 213 -3.66 -11.81 42.91
CA ILE A 213 -2.59 -10.83 42.75
C ILE A 213 -1.31 -11.41 43.35
N VAL A 214 -0.37 -11.80 42.49
CA VAL A 214 0.96 -12.23 42.90
C VAL A 214 1.73 -10.98 43.35
N PRO A 215 2.16 -10.88 44.63
CA PRO A 215 2.92 -9.73 45.09
C PRO A 215 4.27 -9.66 44.37
N CYS A 216 4.54 -8.52 43.73
CA CYS A 216 5.81 -8.29 43.04
C CYS A 216 6.98 -8.36 44.04
N PRO A 217 8.10 -8.99 43.68
CA PRO A 217 9.31 -8.97 44.51
C PRO A 217 9.83 -7.53 44.60
N SER A 218 10.07 -7.07 45.84
CA SER A 218 10.71 -5.80 46.13
C SER A 218 12.09 -5.75 45.49
N VAL A 219 12.27 -4.86 44.52
CA VAL A 219 13.58 -4.57 43.92
C VAL A 219 14.36 -3.72 44.92
N SER A 220 15.32 -4.36 45.61
CA SER A 220 16.33 -3.67 46.40
C SER A 220 17.13 -2.71 45.52
N ALA A 221 17.06 -1.42 45.85
CA ALA A 221 17.86 -0.37 45.24
C ALA A 221 19.35 -0.60 45.56
N VAL A 222 20.15 -0.96 44.56
CA VAL A 222 21.61 -0.87 44.64
C VAL A 222 21.99 0.58 44.34
N ALA A 223 22.43 1.27 45.39
CA ALA A 223 22.99 2.60 45.34
C ALA A 223 24.35 2.56 44.60
N SER A 224 24.38 3.00 43.35
CA SER A 224 25.63 3.28 42.64
C SER A 224 26.19 4.62 43.10
N LYS A 225 27.30 4.51 43.82
CA LYS A 225 28.14 5.58 44.35
C LYS A 225 28.73 6.41 43.21
N THR A 226 28.43 7.70 43.23
CA THR A 226 29.00 8.74 42.37
C THR A 226 30.48 8.93 42.68
N ASP A 227 31.35 8.83 41.68
CA ASP A 227 32.73 9.33 41.73
C ASP A 227 32.85 10.53 40.78
N PRO A 228 33.09 11.76 41.28
CA PRO A 228 33.34 12.93 40.45
C PRO A 228 34.85 13.12 40.30
N LYS A 229 35.40 12.99 39.09
CA LYS A 229 36.79 13.40 38.86
C LYS A 229 37.06 13.99 37.47
N LYS A 230 37.42 15.28 37.54
CA LYS A 230 38.40 16.02 36.73
C LYS A 230 38.02 16.54 35.35
N LEU A 231 37.85 17.87 35.34
CA LEU A 231 38.42 18.86 34.41
C LEU A 231 39.33 18.30 33.30
N SER A 232 39.06 18.66 32.05
CA SER A 232 39.92 19.60 31.31
C SER A 232 39.26 20.12 30.01
N PRO A 233 39.41 21.40 29.65
CA PRO A 233 38.88 22.00 28.42
C PRO A 233 39.94 22.02 27.30
N ALA A 234 39.53 21.77 26.05
CA ALA A 234 40.24 22.25 24.87
C ALA A 234 39.32 22.22 23.64
N GLN A 235 38.85 23.41 23.25
CA GLN A 235 38.35 23.73 21.91
C GLN A 235 39.41 23.43 20.86
N PRO A 236 38.99 22.90 19.69
CA PRO A 236 39.61 23.24 18.43
C PRO A 236 38.65 24.09 17.60
N THR A 237 39.07 25.33 17.37
CA THR A 237 38.60 26.26 16.35
C THR A 237 38.61 25.55 14.98
N GLN A 238 37.45 25.25 14.40
CA GLN A 238 37.38 24.81 13.00
C GLN A 238 37.20 26.01 12.08
N SER A 239 38.25 26.24 11.31
CA SER A 239 38.40 27.22 10.26
C SER A 239 37.39 27.00 9.13
N LYS A 240 36.68 28.07 8.81
CA LYS A 240 35.79 28.26 7.66
C LYS A 240 36.54 28.03 6.32
N PRO A 241 36.18 27.04 5.49
CA PRO A 241 36.69 26.96 4.13
C PRO A 241 35.96 27.97 3.24
N THR A 242 36.69 28.99 2.81
CA THR A 242 36.30 29.91 1.72
C THR A 242 36.23 29.13 0.41
N LEU A 243 35.03 28.75 -0.02
CA LEU A 243 34.77 28.25 -1.36
C LEU A 243 34.96 29.41 -2.35
N LYS A 244 35.94 29.26 -3.26
CA LYS A 244 36.11 30.11 -4.43
C LYS A 244 34.89 29.96 -5.35
N PRO A 245 34.38 31.04 -5.96
CA PRO A 245 33.34 30.94 -6.99
C PRO A 245 33.91 30.29 -8.24
N THR A 246 33.37 29.12 -8.60
CA THR A 246 33.63 28.45 -9.88
C THR A 246 32.83 29.16 -10.97
N THR A 247 33.56 29.79 -11.89
CA THR A 247 33.05 30.42 -13.11
C THR A 247 32.17 29.45 -13.93
N PRO A 248 30.98 29.87 -14.42
CA PRO A 248 30.16 29.06 -15.30
C PRO A 248 30.88 28.87 -16.64
N CYS A 249 31.04 27.62 -17.07
CA CYS A 249 31.56 27.27 -18.37
C CYS A 249 30.54 27.70 -19.45
N ALA A 250 30.99 28.47 -20.43
CA ALA A 250 30.17 28.93 -21.55
C ALA A 250 29.69 27.74 -22.42
N PRO A 251 28.49 27.82 -23.00
CA PRO A 251 27.97 26.78 -23.89
C PRO A 251 28.81 26.69 -25.18
N GLN A 252 29.28 25.47 -25.49
CA GLN A 252 29.92 25.18 -26.78
C GLN A 252 28.90 25.28 -27.92
N PRO A 253 29.25 25.88 -29.07
CA PRO A 253 28.39 25.90 -30.24
C PRO A 253 28.26 24.50 -30.87
N PRO A 254 27.12 24.21 -31.53
CA PRO A 254 26.83 22.91 -32.13
C PRO A 254 27.82 22.58 -33.26
N ARG A 255 28.34 21.35 -33.20
CA ARG A 255 29.21 20.75 -34.22
C ARG A 255 28.38 20.41 -35.47
N GLU A 256 28.63 21.13 -36.55
CA GLU A 256 28.06 20.88 -37.87
C GLU A 256 28.51 19.51 -38.39
N LYS A 257 27.54 18.65 -38.78
CA LYS A 257 27.83 17.34 -39.38
C LYS A 257 28.07 17.51 -40.90
N PRO A 258 29.10 16.88 -41.49
CA PRO A 258 29.32 16.91 -42.93
C PRO A 258 28.18 16.19 -43.67
N GLN A 259 27.64 16.83 -44.71
CA GLN A 259 26.76 16.17 -45.67
C GLN A 259 27.54 15.15 -46.51
N PRO A 260 27.02 13.92 -46.71
CA PRO A 260 27.57 12.99 -47.68
C PRO A 260 27.23 13.43 -49.11
N LYS A 261 28.21 13.27 -50.02
CA LYS A 261 28.06 13.46 -51.47
C LYS A 261 27.32 12.30 -52.12
#